data_AF-A0A8E2ASM6-F1
#
_entry.id   AF-A0A8E2ASM6-F1
#
_cell.length_a   1.000
_cell.length_b   1.000
_cell.length_c   1.000
_cell.angle_alpha   90.00
_cell.angle_beta   90.00
_cell.angle_gamma   90.00
#
_symmetry.space_group_name_H-M   'P 1'
#
loop_
_entity.id
_entity.type
_entity.pdbx_description
1 polymer ?
#
loop_
_entity_poly.entity_id
_entity_poly.type
_entity_poly.pdbx_seq_one_letter_code
_entity_poly.pdbx_strand_id
1 'polypeptide(L)'
;MDVPSIRLSDGSYELSWLFWALFDDLNFFDPGRELTVSDTSAVIRLSHKYGLDKLLHQALRSIEEPLTSEPSDWSSINDHLRRSMAPIFPSDGPILASLGHLTGRASLLPMAYYLCCQLGVHELVYGVKEMGGSVSCPKPTLLDVYVDSES
;
A
#
# COMPACT_ATOMS: atom_id res chain seq x y z
N MET A 1 -28.08 -26.41 -14.80
CA MET A 1 -27.65 -25.16 -15.47
C MET A 1 -26.26 -24.86 -14.95
N ASP A 2 -25.25 -24.92 -15.81
CA ASP A 2 -23.88 -24.55 -15.44
C ASP A 2 -23.79 -23.03 -15.32
N VAL A 3 -23.41 -22.55 -14.13
CA VAL A 3 -23.09 -21.14 -13.92
C VAL A 3 -21.66 -20.91 -14.42
N PRO A 4 -21.43 -19.98 -15.36
CA PRO A 4 -20.08 -19.68 -15.80
C PRO A 4 -19.29 -19.14 -14.61
N SER A 5 -18.21 -19.84 -14.25
CA SER A 5 -17.31 -19.45 -13.17
C SER A 5 -15.92 -19.14 -13.71
N ILE A 6 -15.36 -18.03 -13.25
CA ILE A 6 -13.98 -17.62 -13.54
C ILE A 6 -13.17 -17.86 -12.27
N ARG A 7 -12.06 -18.59 -12.38
CA ARG A 7 -11.13 -18.80 -11.27
C ARG A 7 -10.12 -17.67 -11.22
N LEU A 8 -10.09 -16.95 -10.11
CA LEU A 8 -9.08 -15.94 -9.82
C LEU A 8 -8.07 -16.51 -8.82
N SER A 9 -6.81 -16.12 -8.98
CA SER A 9 -5.71 -16.59 -8.11
C SER A 9 -5.56 -15.78 -6.82
N ASP A 10 -6.23 -14.63 -6.73
CA ASP A 10 -6.06 -13.67 -5.64
C ASP A 10 -6.91 -14.04 -4.41
N GLY A 11 -6.53 -13.50 -3.25
CA GLY A 11 -7.26 -13.73 -2.01
C GLY A 11 -8.67 -13.16 -2.06
N SER A 12 -9.64 -13.85 -1.46
CA SER A 12 -11.04 -13.38 -1.39
C SER A 12 -11.16 -12.01 -0.71
N TYR A 13 -10.30 -11.72 0.26
CA TYR A 13 -10.23 -10.44 0.95
C TYR A 13 -9.79 -9.31 0.00
N GLU A 14 -8.70 -9.49 -0.73
CA GLU A 14 -8.20 -8.49 -1.69
C GLU A 14 -9.23 -8.23 -2.80
N LEU A 15 -9.84 -9.29 -3.32
CA LEU A 15 -10.88 -9.19 -4.33
C LEU A 15 -12.13 -8.45 -3.83
N SER A 16 -12.50 -8.62 -2.56
CA SER A 16 -13.64 -7.91 -1.97
C SER A 16 -13.41 -6.40 -1.99
N TRP A 17 -12.21 -5.95 -1.63
CA TRP A 17 -11.85 -4.53 -1.69
C TRP A 17 -11.85 -3.99 -3.11
N LEU A 18 -11.32 -4.74 -4.07
CA LEU A 18 -11.38 -4.35 -5.48
C LEU A 18 -12.83 -4.20 -5.97
N PHE A 19 -13.69 -5.17 -5.66
CA PHE A 19 -15.09 -5.12 -6.07
C PHE A 19 -15.84 -3.97 -5.41
N TRP A 20 -15.61 -3.71 -4.13
CA TRP A 20 -16.19 -2.54 -3.46
C TRP A 20 -15.74 -1.25 -4.15
N ALA A 21 -14.46 -1.14 -4.50
CA ALA A 21 -13.98 0.05 -5.19
C ALA A 21 -14.57 0.24 -6.60
N LEU A 22 -14.83 -0.86 -7.33
CA LEU A 22 -15.41 -0.84 -8.66
C LEU A 22 -16.91 -0.56 -8.68
N PHE A 23 -17.67 -1.14 -7.74
CA PHE A 23 -19.14 -1.06 -7.74
C PHE A 23 -19.67 0.14 -6.95
N ASP A 24 -18.85 0.83 -6.16
CA ASP A 24 -19.21 2.03 -5.42
C ASP A 24 -18.91 3.33 -6.20
N ASP A 25 -18.99 3.28 -7.55
CA ASP A 25 -18.72 4.39 -8.48
C ASP A 25 -17.41 5.16 -8.20
N LEU A 26 -16.39 4.49 -7.65
CA LEU A 26 -15.11 5.09 -7.24
C LEU A 26 -15.20 6.08 -6.05
N ASN A 27 -16.37 6.21 -5.39
CA ASN A 27 -16.55 6.91 -4.11
C ASN A 27 -15.93 6.15 -2.94
N PHE A 28 -15.30 5.01 -3.22
CA PHE A 28 -14.59 4.20 -2.25
C PHE A 28 -13.50 4.98 -1.51
N PHE A 29 -12.87 5.95 -2.18
CA PHE A 29 -11.87 6.85 -1.59
C PHE A 29 -12.46 8.15 -1.04
N ASP A 30 -13.76 8.20 -0.73
CA ASP A 30 -14.38 9.38 -0.14
C ASP A 30 -13.89 9.64 1.30
N PRO A 31 -13.80 10.94 1.71
CA PRO A 31 -13.33 11.35 3.05
C PRO A 31 -14.09 10.77 4.25
N GLY A 32 -15.26 10.17 4.03
CA GLY A 32 -16.09 9.58 5.08
C GLY A 32 -15.77 8.12 5.42
N ARG A 33 -14.90 7.45 4.65
CA ARG A 33 -14.49 6.06 4.90
C ARG A 33 -13.09 6.00 5.47
N GLU A 34 -12.96 5.35 6.62
CA GLU A 34 -11.66 5.02 7.21
C GLU A 34 -11.10 3.80 6.46
N LEU A 35 -10.12 4.05 5.58
CA LEU A 35 -9.36 2.99 4.89
C LEU A 35 -7.98 2.87 5.50
N THR A 36 -7.47 1.66 5.64
CA THR A 36 -6.06 1.47 6.02
C THR A 36 -5.15 1.56 4.79
N VAL A 37 -3.84 1.75 5.02
CA VAL A 37 -2.83 1.62 3.96
C VAL A 37 -2.90 0.24 3.31
N SER A 38 -3.15 -0.80 4.10
CA SER A 38 -3.25 -2.18 3.61
C SER A 38 -4.44 -2.41 2.70
N ASP A 39 -5.63 -1.91 3.07
CA ASP A 39 -6.82 -1.99 2.22
C ASP A 39 -6.56 -1.30 0.88
N THR A 40 -5.99 -0.10 0.94
CA THR A 40 -5.66 0.67 -0.27
C THR A 40 -4.56 -0.02 -1.09
N SER A 41 -3.58 -0.65 -0.45
CA SER A 41 -2.53 -1.41 -1.11
C SER A 41 -3.08 -2.61 -1.89
N ALA A 42 -4.10 -3.29 -1.36
CA ALA A 42 -4.78 -4.39 -2.03
C ALA A 42 -5.47 -3.89 -3.31
N VAL A 43 -6.18 -2.76 -3.22
CA VAL A 43 -6.80 -2.12 -4.38
C VAL A 43 -5.76 -1.71 -5.42
N ILE A 44 -4.64 -1.09 -5.02
CA ILE A 44 -3.55 -0.71 -5.94
C ILE A 44 -2.97 -1.93 -6.64
N ARG A 45 -2.61 -2.98 -5.89
CA ARG A 45 -1.99 -4.20 -6.44
C ARG A 45 -2.90 -4.89 -7.45
N LEU A 46 -4.19 -5.02 -7.13
CA LEU A 46 -5.14 -5.64 -8.04
C LEU A 46 -5.49 -4.74 -9.23
N SER A 47 -5.63 -3.43 -9.02
CA SER A 47 -5.88 -2.48 -10.12
C SER A 47 -4.72 -2.46 -11.10
N HIS A 48 -3.49 -2.49 -10.61
CA HIS A 48 -2.29 -2.63 -11.43
C HIS A 48 -2.25 -3.98 -12.18
N LYS A 49 -2.55 -5.09 -11.50
CA LYS A 49 -2.57 -6.43 -12.10
C LYS A 49 -3.62 -6.57 -13.21
N TYR A 50 -4.79 -5.97 -13.03
CA TYR A 50 -5.92 -6.09 -13.96
C TYR A 50 -6.05 -4.93 -14.96
N GLY A 51 -5.09 -3.98 -14.98
CA GLY A 51 -5.11 -2.85 -15.91
C GLY A 51 -6.27 -1.86 -15.68
N LEU A 52 -6.68 -1.69 -14.42
CA LEU A 52 -7.78 -0.80 -14.03
C LEU A 52 -7.25 0.62 -13.76
N ASP A 53 -6.77 1.28 -14.81
CA ASP A 53 -5.97 2.50 -14.69
C ASP A 53 -6.65 3.62 -13.89
N LYS A 54 -7.95 3.88 -14.11
CA LYS A 54 -8.65 4.95 -13.38
C LYS A 54 -8.65 4.71 -11.88
N LEU A 55 -8.95 3.47 -11.48
CA LEU A 55 -8.98 3.08 -10.08
C LEU A 55 -7.57 3.08 -9.47
N LEU A 56 -6.57 2.61 -10.22
CA LEU A 56 -5.17 2.67 -9.82
C LEU A 56 -4.72 4.10 -9.54
N HIS A 57 -5.03 5.05 -10.43
CA HIS A 57 -4.64 6.45 -10.25
C HIS A 57 -5.31 7.09 -9.03
N GLN A 58 -6.59 6.79 -8.77
CA GLN A 58 -7.28 7.30 -7.58
C GLN A 58 -6.71 6.71 -6.29
N ALA A 59 -6.47 5.40 -6.26
CA ALA A 59 -5.90 4.72 -5.11
C ALA A 59 -4.47 5.18 -4.80
N LEU A 60 -3.65 5.43 -5.83
CA LEU A 60 -2.32 6.00 -5.65
C LEU A 60 -2.38 7.43 -5.11
N ARG A 61 -3.31 8.25 -5.63
CA ARG A 61 -3.48 9.63 -5.17
C ARG A 61 -3.83 9.71 -3.69
N SER A 62 -4.72 8.84 -3.19
CA SER A 62 -5.13 8.86 -1.78
C SER A 62 -3.98 8.55 -0.81
N ILE A 63 -2.98 7.76 -1.25
CA ILE A 63 -1.76 7.49 -0.47
C ILE A 63 -0.71 8.59 -0.68
N GLU A 64 -0.54 9.12 -1.90
CA GLU A 64 0.49 10.12 -2.21
C GLU A 64 0.25 11.47 -1.56
N GLU A 65 -1.01 11.91 -1.49
CA GLU A 65 -1.38 13.23 -0.98
C GLU A 65 -0.86 13.51 0.44
N PRO A 66 -1.04 12.63 1.43
CA PRO A 66 -0.49 12.88 2.77
C PRO A 66 1.03 12.77 2.85
N LEU A 67 1.67 11.98 1.98
CA LEU A 67 3.13 11.77 1.96
C LEU A 67 3.89 12.92 1.30
N THR A 68 3.24 13.63 0.37
CA THR A 68 3.84 14.74 -0.39
C THR A 68 3.48 16.11 0.17
N SER A 69 2.49 16.18 1.06
CA SER A 69 2.14 17.41 1.77
C SER A 69 3.23 17.76 2.80
N GLU A 70 3.79 18.96 2.71
CA GLU A 70 4.82 19.42 3.65
C GLU A 70 4.23 19.51 5.07
N PRO A 71 4.78 18.76 6.06
CA PRO A 71 4.38 18.94 7.44
C PRO A 71 4.78 20.36 7.90
N SER A 72 3.97 20.98 8.76
CA SER A 72 4.30 22.28 9.36
C SER A 72 5.57 22.22 10.21
N ASP A 73 5.88 21.05 10.78
CA ASP A 73 7.12 20.72 11.47
C ASP A 73 7.42 19.23 11.30
N TRP A 74 8.66 18.90 10.93
CA TRP A 74 9.13 17.51 10.85
C TRP A 74 9.04 16.75 12.18
N SER A 75 9.09 17.44 13.32
CA SER A 75 8.85 16.83 14.63
C SER A 75 7.43 16.24 14.78
N SER A 76 6.49 16.72 13.96
CA SER A 76 5.07 16.34 13.96
C SER A 76 4.67 15.47 12.77
N ILE A 77 5.63 15.01 11.95
CA ILE A 77 5.33 14.24 10.72
C ILE A 77 4.45 13.03 10.98
N ASN A 78 4.70 12.28 12.07
CA ASN A 78 3.89 11.11 12.41
C ASN A 78 2.46 11.49 12.79
N ASP A 79 2.24 12.65 13.41
CA ASP A 79 0.89 13.11 13.74
C ASP A 79 0.17 13.63 12.49
N HIS A 80 0.89 14.26 11.56
CA HIS A 80 0.37 14.64 10.25
C HIS A 80 -0.11 13.41 9.47
N LEU A 81 0.74 12.39 9.37
CA LEU A 81 0.45 11.13 8.69
C LEU A 81 -0.66 10.31 9.35
N ARG A 82 -0.88 10.44 10.66
CA ARG A 82 -2.02 9.77 11.33
C ARG A 82 -3.36 10.45 11.11
N ARG A 83 -3.37 11.74 10.72
CA ARG A 83 -4.59 12.51 10.49
C ARG A 83 -5.08 12.45 9.04
N SER A 84 -4.35 11.77 8.14
CA SER A 84 -4.81 11.56 6.78
C SER A 84 -6.03 10.64 6.74
N MET A 85 -6.76 10.70 5.63
CA MET A 85 -7.94 9.86 5.39
C MET A 85 -7.65 8.35 5.52
N ALA A 86 -6.45 7.95 5.10
CA ALA A 86 -5.89 6.65 5.45
C ALA A 86 -4.74 6.88 6.44
N PRO A 87 -4.93 6.64 7.76
CA PRO A 87 -3.88 6.86 8.74
C PRO A 87 -2.64 6.03 8.41
N ILE A 88 -1.49 6.70 8.31
CA ILE A 88 -0.21 6.07 7.96
C ILE A 88 0.66 5.97 9.21
N PHE A 89 1.15 4.76 9.45
CA PHE A 89 2.03 4.42 10.56
C PHE A 89 3.43 4.04 10.05
N PRO A 90 4.47 4.10 10.89
CA PRO A 90 5.80 3.59 10.56
C PRO A 90 5.80 2.15 10.02
N SER A 91 4.90 1.29 10.53
CA SER A 91 4.72 -0.10 10.08
C SER A 91 4.32 -0.24 8.61
N ASP A 92 3.79 0.81 8.01
CA ASP A 92 3.33 0.82 6.62
C ASP A 92 4.47 1.13 5.63
N GLY A 93 5.63 1.58 6.13
CA GLY A 93 6.80 1.91 5.31
C GLY A 93 7.18 0.83 4.29
N PRO A 94 7.29 -0.47 4.69
CA PRO A 94 7.59 -1.55 3.75
C PRO A 94 6.52 -1.73 2.67
N ILE A 95 5.24 -1.56 3.01
CA ILE A 95 4.13 -1.64 2.05
C ILE A 95 4.25 -0.49 1.05
N LEU A 96 4.45 0.74 1.53
CA LEU A 96 4.60 1.92 0.68
C LEU A 96 5.83 1.83 -0.24
N ALA A 97 6.94 1.30 0.25
CA ALA A 97 8.14 1.07 -0.56
C ALA A 97 7.87 0.05 -1.67
N SER A 98 7.21 -1.06 -1.32
CA SER A 98 6.79 -2.08 -2.29
C SER A 98 5.85 -1.51 -3.35
N LEU A 99 4.88 -0.67 -2.98
CA LEU A 99 3.97 -0.01 -3.92
C LEU A 99 4.72 0.96 -4.84
N GLY A 100 5.64 1.78 -4.31
CA GLY A 100 6.46 2.69 -5.09
C GLY A 100 7.27 1.96 -6.16
N HIS A 101 7.87 0.82 -5.82
CA HIS A 101 8.59 -0.01 -6.79
C HIS A 101 7.65 -0.70 -7.78
N LEU A 102 6.55 -1.28 -7.31
CA LEU A 102 5.58 -2.00 -8.14
C LEU A 102 4.97 -1.10 -9.23
N THR A 103 4.68 0.15 -8.88
CA THR A 103 3.97 1.10 -9.74
C THR A 103 4.90 2.12 -10.42
N GLY A 104 6.21 2.04 -10.17
CA GLY A 104 7.20 3.00 -10.67
C GLY A 104 7.04 4.41 -10.09
N ARG A 105 6.38 4.54 -8.95
CA ARG A 105 5.96 5.82 -8.36
C ARG A 105 6.99 6.33 -7.37
N ALA A 106 8.04 6.95 -7.91
CA ALA A 106 9.19 7.42 -7.14
C ALA A 106 8.85 8.44 -6.03
N SER A 107 7.73 9.17 -6.15
CA SER A 107 7.25 10.12 -5.12
C SER A 107 6.95 9.44 -3.78
N LEU A 108 6.63 8.15 -3.76
CA LEU A 108 6.35 7.39 -2.54
C LEU A 108 7.62 7.01 -1.77
N LEU A 109 8.75 6.85 -2.45
CA LEU A 109 9.94 6.19 -1.92
C LEU A 109 10.63 6.96 -0.77
N PRO A 110 10.82 8.30 -0.83
CA PRO A 110 11.50 9.02 0.25
C PRO A 110 10.79 8.85 1.59
N MET A 111 9.46 9.01 1.57
CA MET A 111 8.65 8.92 2.77
C MET A 111 8.53 7.47 3.26
N ALA A 112 8.38 6.51 2.33
CA ALA A 112 8.35 5.09 2.65
C ALA A 112 9.64 4.64 3.36
N TYR A 113 10.81 5.03 2.84
CA TYR A 113 12.09 4.68 3.47
C TYR A 113 12.31 5.37 4.80
N TYR A 114 11.91 6.63 4.94
CA TYR A 114 11.94 7.29 6.23
C TYR A 114 11.08 6.55 7.27
N LEU A 115 9.88 6.10 6.90
CA LEU A 115 9.02 5.30 7.78
C LEU A 115 9.67 3.96 8.15
N CYS A 116 10.32 3.28 7.20
CA CYS A 116 11.10 2.08 7.48
C CYS A 116 12.23 2.34 8.50
N CYS A 117 12.89 3.50 8.44
CA CYS A 117 13.95 3.86 9.40
C CYS A 117 13.44 4.09 10.83
N GLN A 118 12.12 4.25 11.02
CA GLN A 118 11.51 4.34 12.35
C GLN A 118 11.20 2.98 12.97
N LEU A 119 11.32 1.89 12.20
CA LEU A 119 11.09 0.53 12.69
C LEU A 119 12.31 -0.01 13.44
N GLY A 120 12.06 -0.90 14.40
CA GLY A 120 13.11 -1.71 14.99
C GLY A 120 13.71 -2.69 13.98
N VAL A 121 14.98 -3.07 14.16
CA VAL A 121 15.69 -4.00 13.27
C VAL A 121 14.92 -5.31 13.07
N HIS A 122 14.29 -5.82 14.13
CA HIS A 122 13.49 -7.04 14.04
C HIS A 122 12.26 -6.87 13.13
N GLU A 123 11.56 -5.73 13.22
CA GLU A 123 10.37 -5.43 12.40
C GLU A 123 10.75 -5.22 10.94
N LEU A 124 11.91 -4.63 10.68
CA LEU A 124 12.43 -4.44 9.32
C LEU A 124 12.80 -5.79 8.66
N VAL A 125 13.42 -6.70 9.42
CA VAL A 125 13.90 -7.99 8.90
C VAL A 125 12.77 -9.01 8.78
N TYR A 126 11.89 -9.11 9.78
CA TYR A 126 10.86 -10.14 9.85
C TYR A 126 9.47 -9.65 9.41
N GLY A 127 9.33 -8.35 9.16
CA GLY A 127 8.06 -7.71 8.85
C GLY A 127 7.21 -7.44 10.10
N VAL A 128 6.14 -6.66 9.89
CA VAL A 128 5.11 -6.41 10.89
C VAL A 128 3.93 -7.34 10.61
N LYS A 129 3.46 -8.05 11.64
CA LYS A 129 2.29 -8.91 11.52
C LYS A 129 1.03 -8.05 11.60
N GLU A 130 0.28 -7.98 10.50
CA GLU A 130 -1.03 -7.33 10.52
C GLU A 130 -1.98 -8.05 11.49
N MET A 131 -2.73 -7.28 12.27
CA MET A 131 -3.78 -7.77 13.16
C MET A 131 -5.00 -8.17 12.31
N GLY A 132 -4.89 -9.29 11.59
CA GLY A 132 -5.90 -9.75 10.64
C GLY A 132 -5.59 -11.09 9.94
N GLY A 133 -4.55 -11.80 10.38
CA GLY A 133 -4.31 -13.20 9.98
C GLY A 133 -3.54 -13.43 8.69
N SER A 134 -3.19 -12.39 7.93
CA SER A 134 -2.23 -12.51 6.82
C SER A 134 -0.92 -11.85 7.22
N VAL A 135 0.15 -12.65 7.30
CA VAL A 135 1.50 -12.11 7.44
C VAL A 135 1.84 -11.49 6.08
N SER A 136 1.71 -10.18 5.97
CA SER A 136 2.43 -9.41 4.96
C SER A 136 3.91 -9.50 5.32
N CYS A 137 4.55 -10.64 5.01
CA CYS A 137 6.00 -10.65 4.95
C CYS A 137 6.35 -9.62 3.87
N PRO A 138 7.18 -8.60 4.15
CA PRO A 138 7.99 -8.09 3.07
C PRO A 138 8.76 -9.31 2.56
N LYS A 139 8.40 -9.79 1.37
CA LYS A 139 9.28 -10.74 0.69
C LYS A 139 10.67 -10.08 0.69
N PRO A 140 11.75 -10.84 0.91
CA PRO A 140 13.11 -10.30 0.99
C PRO A 140 13.61 -9.75 -0.36
N THR A 141 12.75 -9.16 -1.19
CA THR A 141 13.12 -8.59 -2.47
C THR A 141 13.91 -7.29 -2.33
N LEU A 142 13.94 -6.65 -1.15
CA LEU A 142 14.71 -5.41 -0.98
C LEU A 142 16.23 -5.66 -0.83
N LEU A 143 16.65 -6.91 -0.60
CA LEU A 143 18.06 -7.32 -0.59
C LEU A 143 18.46 -8.16 -1.81
N ASP A 144 17.51 -8.81 -2.50
CA ASP A 144 17.81 -9.61 -3.70
C ASP A 144 18.14 -8.76 -4.94
N VAL A 145 17.95 -7.43 -4.90
CA VAL A 145 18.34 -6.54 -6.01
C VAL A 145 19.83 -6.18 -5.98
N TYR A 146 20.58 -6.50 -4.91
CA TYR A 146 21.98 -6.07 -4.77
C TYR A 146 23.03 -7.18 -4.94
N VAL A 147 22.65 -8.41 -5.29
CA VAL A 147 23.62 -9.54 -5.41
C VAL A 147 23.92 -9.95 -6.86
N ASP A 148 23.18 -9.50 -7.86
CA ASP A 148 23.43 -9.85 -9.27
C ASP A 148 24.03 -8.70 -10.09
N SER A 149 25.09 -8.05 -9.58
CA SER A 149 25.82 -7.02 -10.35
C SER A 149 27.32 -6.96 -10.04
N GLU A 150 27.99 -8.11 -9.98
CA GLU A 150 29.44 -8.17 -10.22
C GLU A 150 29.73 -9.49 -10.97
N SER A 151 29.93 -9.37 -12.29
CA SER A 151 30.57 -10.36 -13.16
C SER A 151 31.96 -9.87 -13.51
#